data_AF-A0A2I1D748-F1
#
_entry.id   AF-A0A2I1D748-F1
#
_cell.length_a   1.000
_cell.length_b   1.000
_cell.length_c   1.000
_cell.angle_alpha   90.00
_cell.angle_beta   90.00
_cell.angle_gamma   90.00
#
_symmetry.space_group_name_H-M   'P 1'
#
loop_
_entity.id
_entity.type
_entity.pdbx_description
1 polymer ?
#
loop_
_entity_poly.entity_id
_entity_poly.type
_entity_poly.pdbx_seq_one_letter_code
_entity_poly.pdbx_strand_id
1 'polypeptide(L)'
;MDHPIIEYFTHHAIHGRDRSRTPSPPDLSPRSSPDIPTPFNTDLFPLMHRVTALHFHSRQEPTISSSTICEAVELWSQLDRLTLSDEDLPSPEYQTLHQLHVSALFIWLHCITHPDDIANQKVQDMLANGLARIADLDCSSPDAASLLVVPLFLHGVASVHSPHRDEINQHFTRLDDTISDPTLQTYQTIVQWTWTRHDSQIHRSWDWTDWEDADLT
;
A
#
# COMPACT_ATOMS: atom_id res chain seq x y z
N MET A 1 14.78 4.04 6.65
CA MET A 1 13.93 5.20 6.33
C MET A 1 13.27 5.71 7.62
N ASP A 2 13.37 7.02 7.93
CA ASP A 2 12.69 7.65 9.09
C ASP A 2 11.43 8.39 8.64
N HIS A 3 10.47 7.66 8.07
CA HIS A 3 9.20 8.22 7.62
C HIS A 3 8.04 7.57 8.40
N PRO A 4 7.30 8.34 9.23
CA PRO A 4 6.28 7.77 10.12
C PRO A 4 5.23 6.91 9.41
N ILE A 5 4.83 7.31 8.21
CA ILE A 5 3.85 6.56 7.40
C ILE A 5 4.39 5.19 6.97
N ILE A 6 5.66 5.13 6.53
CA ILE A 6 6.31 3.90 6.08
C ILE A 6 6.62 3.01 7.28
N GLU A 7 7.15 3.58 8.36
CA GLU A 7 7.40 2.87 9.61
C GLU A 7 6.13 2.22 10.14
N TYR A 8 5.03 2.97 10.15
CA TYR A 8 3.73 2.45 10.56
C TYR A 8 3.27 1.29 9.66
N PHE A 9 3.32 1.46 8.35
CA PHE A 9 2.91 0.40 7.42
C PHE A 9 3.80 -0.84 7.57
N THR A 10 5.11 -0.64 7.69
CA THR A 10 6.09 -1.70 7.92
C THR A 10 5.78 -2.45 9.22
N HIS A 11 5.47 -1.73 10.31
CA HIS A 11 5.22 -2.34 11.60
C HIS A 11 3.87 -3.06 11.68
N HIS A 12 2.81 -2.44 11.16
CA HIS A 12 1.43 -2.90 11.36
C HIS A 12 0.86 -3.71 10.20
N ALA A 13 1.33 -3.50 8.97
CA ALA A 13 0.84 -4.21 7.79
C ALA A 13 1.83 -5.27 7.29
N ILE A 14 3.14 -5.05 7.40
CA ILE A 14 4.16 -6.01 6.91
C ILE A 14 4.60 -7.00 7.98
N HIS A 15 5.10 -6.51 9.11
CA HIS A 15 5.78 -7.36 10.10
C HIS A 15 4.88 -8.06 11.11
N GLY A 16 3.56 -7.84 11.06
CA GLY A 16 2.57 -8.67 11.77
C GLY A 16 2.88 -9.03 13.23
N ARG A 17 3.75 -8.29 13.95
CA ARG A 17 4.34 -8.73 15.23
C ARG A 17 3.31 -8.86 16.35
N ASP A 18 2.09 -8.43 16.08
CA ASP A 18 0.94 -8.59 16.94
C ASP A 18 -0.28 -9.02 16.11
N ARG A 19 -0.21 -10.18 15.41
CA ARG A 19 -1.34 -10.75 14.64
C ARG A 19 -2.64 -10.92 15.46
N SER A 20 -2.54 -10.82 16.78
CA SER A 20 -3.66 -10.89 17.73
C SER A 20 -4.17 -9.54 18.22
N ARG A 21 -3.53 -8.41 17.85
CA ARG A 21 -3.89 -7.09 18.37
C ARG A 21 -4.23 -6.13 17.26
N THR A 22 -5.35 -5.43 17.44
CA THR A 22 -5.75 -4.34 16.55
C THR A 22 -4.61 -3.33 16.42
N PRO A 23 -4.31 -2.86 15.19
CA PRO A 23 -3.34 -1.79 14.98
C PRO A 23 -3.63 -0.58 15.87
N SER A 24 -2.59 -0.08 16.54
CA SER A 24 -2.70 1.15 17.33
C SER A 24 -2.81 2.37 16.40
N PRO A 25 -3.48 3.46 16.83
CA PRO A 25 -3.48 4.73 16.12
C PRO A 25 -2.05 5.23 15.83
N PRO A 26 -1.83 5.91 14.69
CA PRO A 26 -0.53 6.48 14.38
C PRO A 26 -0.17 7.56 15.42
N ASP A 27 1.10 7.61 15.80
CA ASP A 27 1.62 8.73 16.59
C ASP A 27 1.76 9.96 15.68
N LEU A 28 0.73 10.80 15.69
CA LEU A 28 0.70 12.08 14.97
C LEU A 28 1.44 13.20 15.73
N SER A 29 2.16 12.88 16.81
CA SER A 29 3.09 13.84 17.40
C SER A 29 4.01 14.36 16.30
N PRO A 30 4.37 15.66 16.29
CA PRO A 30 5.25 16.24 15.29
C PRO A 30 6.67 15.66 15.46
N ARG A 31 6.86 14.42 15.03
CA ARG A 31 8.13 13.92 14.54
C ARG A 31 8.25 14.50 13.15
N SER A 32 8.58 15.78 13.12
CA SER A 32 8.84 16.51 11.88
C SER A 32 10.02 15.83 11.20
N SER A 33 9.76 14.86 10.33
CA SER A 33 10.63 14.67 9.20
C SER A 33 10.38 15.91 8.34
N PRO A 34 11.34 16.86 8.28
CA PRO A 34 11.11 18.19 7.73
C PRO A 34 10.69 18.18 6.25
N ASP A 35 10.78 17.02 5.58
CA ASP A 35 10.72 16.89 4.13
C ASP A 35 9.47 16.17 3.61
N ILE A 36 8.57 15.69 4.48
CA ILE A 36 7.24 15.18 4.05
C ILE A 36 6.21 16.32 4.10
N PRO A 37 5.48 16.58 3.01
CA PRO A 37 4.41 17.58 3.02
C PRO A 37 3.38 17.24 4.10
N THR A 38 3.01 18.24 4.91
CA THR A 38 2.04 18.09 6.02
C THR A 38 0.77 17.32 5.63
N PRO A 39 0.19 17.50 4.42
CA PRO A 39 -1.02 16.76 4.03
C PRO A 39 -0.89 15.23 4.01
N PHE A 40 0.30 14.67 3.75
CA PHE A 40 0.51 13.22 3.82
C PHE A 40 0.31 12.69 5.26
N ASN A 41 0.75 13.47 6.25
CA ASN A 41 0.63 13.09 7.65
C ASN A 41 -0.76 13.40 8.22
N THR A 42 -1.38 14.51 7.83
CA THR A 42 -2.69 14.92 8.39
C THR A 42 -3.86 14.20 7.76
N ASP A 43 -3.78 13.86 6.47
CA ASP A 43 -4.96 13.41 5.72
C ASP A 43 -4.83 11.95 5.29
N LEU A 44 -3.69 11.58 4.72
CA LEU A 44 -3.48 10.22 4.20
C LEU A 44 -3.16 9.21 5.31
N PHE A 45 -2.35 9.60 6.30
CA PHE A 45 -1.91 8.69 7.37
C PHE A 45 -3.10 8.16 8.22
N PRO A 46 -4.07 8.99 8.65
CA PRO A 46 -5.26 8.47 9.35
C PRO A 46 -6.09 7.50 8.51
N LEU A 47 -6.21 7.75 7.21
CA LEU A 47 -6.92 6.85 6.29
C LEU A 47 -6.19 5.52 6.17
N MET A 48 -4.88 5.53 5.97
CA MET A 48 -4.08 4.31 5.91
C MET A 48 -4.20 3.49 7.19
N HIS A 49 -4.12 4.13 8.38
CA HIS A 49 -4.38 3.44 9.65
C HIS A 49 -5.75 2.76 9.67
N ARG A 50 -6.81 3.45 9.25
CA ARG A 50 -8.16 2.88 9.22
C ARG A 50 -8.27 1.71 8.24
N VAL A 51 -7.64 1.79 7.07
CA VAL A 51 -7.57 0.66 6.12
C VAL A 51 -6.85 -0.53 6.76
N THR A 52 -5.72 -0.31 7.44
CA THR A 52 -4.97 -1.36 8.15
C THR A 52 -5.83 -2.01 9.25
N ALA A 53 -6.55 -1.21 10.05
CA ALA A 53 -7.46 -1.71 11.07
C ALA A 53 -8.63 -2.51 10.47
N LEU A 54 -9.22 -2.02 9.38
CA LEU A 54 -10.29 -2.71 8.67
C LEU A 54 -9.81 -4.05 8.09
N HIS A 55 -8.61 -4.09 7.50
CA HIS A 55 -7.98 -5.33 7.04
C HIS A 55 -7.84 -6.33 8.18
N PHE A 56 -7.28 -5.90 9.31
CA PHE A 56 -7.16 -6.73 10.52
C PHE A 56 -8.51 -7.30 10.97
N HIS A 57 -9.55 -6.46 11.07
CA HIS A 57 -10.88 -6.89 11.50
C HIS A 57 -11.53 -7.85 10.51
N SER A 58 -11.45 -7.57 9.21
CA SER A 58 -12.04 -8.42 8.16
C SER A 58 -11.50 -9.85 8.15
N ARG A 59 -10.27 -10.07 8.66
CA ARG A 59 -9.66 -11.40 8.79
C ARG A 59 -10.17 -12.21 9.98
N GLN A 60 -10.71 -11.54 11.00
CA GLN A 60 -11.31 -12.18 12.17
C GLN A 60 -12.75 -12.65 11.88
N GLU A 61 -13.32 -12.23 10.75
CA GLU A 61 -14.69 -12.57 10.36
C GLU A 61 -14.70 -13.80 9.43
N PRO A 62 -15.63 -14.76 9.64
CA PRO A 62 -15.75 -15.93 8.76
C PRO A 62 -16.23 -15.57 7.35
N THR A 63 -16.99 -14.48 7.23
CA THR A 63 -17.50 -13.90 5.98
C THR A 63 -17.54 -12.39 6.15
N ILE A 64 -17.38 -11.64 5.07
CA ILE A 64 -17.40 -10.17 5.10
C ILE A 64 -18.74 -9.67 5.63
N SER A 65 -18.68 -8.94 6.75
CA SER A 65 -19.85 -8.33 7.36
C SER A 65 -20.33 -7.09 6.61
N SER A 66 -21.61 -6.74 6.80
CA SER A 66 -22.16 -5.47 6.33
C SER A 66 -21.44 -4.27 6.97
N SER A 67 -20.95 -4.40 8.21
CA SER A 67 -20.12 -3.38 8.85
C SER A 67 -18.81 -3.13 8.12
N THR A 68 -18.08 -4.19 7.74
CA THR A 68 -16.84 -4.08 6.95
C THR A 68 -17.10 -3.37 5.61
N ILE A 69 -18.18 -3.72 4.92
CA ILE A 69 -18.56 -3.09 3.65
C ILE A 69 -18.90 -1.61 3.86
N CYS A 70 -19.70 -1.28 4.87
CA CYS A 70 -20.05 0.11 5.18
C CYS A 70 -18.81 0.96 5.50
N GLU A 71 -17.90 0.44 6.31
CA GLU A 71 -16.65 1.14 6.64
C GLU A 71 -15.74 1.31 5.42
N ALA A 72 -15.61 0.27 4.57
CA ALA A 72 -14.86 0.36 3.32
C ALA A 72 -15.42 1.43 2.36
N VAL A 73 -16.76 1.50 2.23
CA VAL A 73 -17.44 2.51 1.40
C VAL A 73 -17.22 3.92 1.96
N GLU A 74 -17.25 4.07 3.28
CA GLU A 74 -16.94 5.36 3.93
C GLU A 74 -15.49 5.78 3.63
N LEU A 75 -14.53 4.87 3.78
CA LEU A 75 -13.11 5.11 3.48
C LEU A 75 -12.88 5.44 2.00
N TRP A 76 -13.52 4.72 1.08
CA TRP A 76 -13.50 5.04 -0.35
C TRP A 76 -14.01 6.47 -0.60
N SER A 77 -15.10 6.86 0.04
CA SER A 77 -15.66 8.19 -0.14
C SER A 77 -14.78 9.30 0.44
N GLN A 78 -13.97 9.00 1.47
CA GLN A 78 -12.98 9.92 2.01
C GLN A 78 -11.76 10.03 1.09
N LEU A 79 -11.25 8.91 0.58
CA LEU A 79 -10.14 8.88 -0.39
C LEU A 79 -10.48 9.60 -1.70
N ASP A 80 -11.71 9.42 -2.22
CA ASP A 80 -12.17 10.08 -3.46
C ASP A 80 -12.24 11.60 -3.34
N ARG A 81 -12.52 12.11 -2.13
CA ARG A 81 -12.57 13.55 -1.84
C ARG A 81 -11.22 14.12 -1.44
N LEU A 82 -10.19 13.30 -1.26
CA LEU A 82 -8.90 13.74 -0.82
C LEU A 82 -8.13 14.36 -1.98
N THR A 83 -7.93 15.67 -1.92
CA THR A 83 -7.16 16.43 -2.92
C THR A 83 -6.16 17.31 -2.20
N LEU A 84 -4.89 17.28 -2.65
CA LEU A 84 -3.89 18.23 -2.17
C LEU A 84 -3.94 19.49 -3.03
N SER A 85 -3.79 20.65 -2.39
CA SER A 85 -3.59 21.91 -3.10
C SER A 85 -2.13 21.99 -3.56
N ASP A 86 -1.91 22.44 -4.80
CA ASP A 86 -0.56 22.59 -5.35
C ASP A 86 0.31 23.57 -4.53
N GLU A 87 -0.31 24.52 -3.82
CA GLU A 87 0.37 25.50 -2.96
C GLU A 87 1.02 24.87 -1.72
N ASP A 88 0.60 23.66 -1.33
CA ASP A 88 1.07 22.95 -0.13
C ASP A 88 2.21 21.94 -0.43
N LEU A 89 2.63 21.84 -1.70
CA LEU A 89 3.57 20.81 -2.15
C LEU A 89 4.95 21.37 -2.53
N PRO A 90 6.05 20.72 -2.10
CA PRO A 90 7.41 21.13 -2.47
C PRO A 90 7.69 21.03 -3.96
N SER A 91 7.08 20.04 -4.64
CA SER A 91 7.30 19.76 -6.05
C SER A 91 6.17 18.91 -6.65
N PRO A 92 6.00 18.87 -7.99
CA PRO A 92 4.92 18.13 -8.65
C PRO A 92 4.92 16.62 -8.38
N GLU A 93 6.07 16.03 -8.08
CA GLU A 93 6.24 14.61 -7.78
C GLU A 93 5.40 14.19 -6.55
N TYR A 94 5.26 15.08 -5.56
CA TYR A 94 4.44 14.82 -4.38
C TYR A 94 2.94 14.73 -4.70
N GLN A 95 2.47 15.43 -5.73
CA GLN A 95 1.08 15.29 -6.18
C GLN A 95 0.85 13.91 -6.80
N THR A 96 1.80 13.44 -7.61
CA THR A 96 1.77 12.09 -8.19
C THR A 96 1.87 11.02 -7.10
N LEU A 97 2.78 11.17 -6.14
CA LEU A 97 2.90 10.28 -4.98
C LEU A 97 1.62 10.21 -4.18
N HIS A 98 0.96 11.34 -3.93
CA HIS A 98 -0.31 11.36 -3.24
C HIS A 98 -1.38 10.56 -4.00
N GLN A 99 -1.51 10.79 -5.31
CA GLN A 99 -2.45 10.05 -6.17
C GLN A 99 -2.14 8.54 -6.18
N LEU A 100 -0.86 8.16 -6.15
CA LEU A 100 -0.42 6.76 -6.06
C LEU A 100 -0.82 6.12 -4.73
N HIS A 101 -0.69 6.83 -3.61
CA HIS A 101 -1.18 6.32 -2.32
C HIS A 101 -2.69 6.15 -2.29
N VAL A 102 -3.43 7.13 -2.82
CA VAL A 102 -4.89 7.03 -2.94
C VAL A 102 -5.28 5.80 -3.75
N SER A 103 -4.69 5.61 -4.94
CA SER A 103 -4.88 4.43 -5.80
C SER A 103 -4.56 3.12 -5.06
N ALA A 104 -3.44 3.08 -4.36
CA ALA A 104 -2.99 1.91 -3.61
C ALA A 104 -3.96 1.53 -2.48
N LEU A 105 -4.47 2.52 -1.73
CA LEU A 105 -5.47 2.27 -0.67
C LEU A 105 -6.82 1.85 -1.25
N PHE A 106 -7.21 2.37 -2.41
CA PHE A 106 -8.41 1.91 -3.13
C PHE A 106 -8.30 0.43 -3.51
N ILE A 107 -7.15 0.02 -4.08
CA ILE A 107 -6.86 -1.38 -4.39
C ILE A 107 -6.98 -2.24 -3.13
N TRP A 108 -6.36 -1.83 -2.02
CA TRP A 108 -6.39 -2.61 -0.79
C TRP A 108 -7.81 -2.75 -0.22
N LEU A 109 -8.58 -1.68 -0.20
CA LEU A 109 -10.00 -1.69 0.19
C LEU A 109 -10.85 -2.58 -0.71
N HIS A 110 -10.57 -2.62 -2.02
CA HIS A 110 -11.23 -3.54 -2.93
C HIS A 110 -10.93 -4.99 -2.55
N CYS A 111 -9.66 -5.33 -2.33
CA CYS A 111 -9.27 -6.67 -1.90
C CYS A 111 -9.94 -7.07 -0.58
N ILE A 112 -10.05 -6.16 0.40
CA ILE A 112 -10.74 -6.40 1.67
C ILE A 112 -12.24 -6.73 1.45
N THR A 113 -12.90 -6.01 0.54
CA THR A 113 -14.35 -6.15 0.30
C THR A 113 -14.71 -7.26 -0.71
N HIS A 114 -13.78 -7.60 -1.59
CA HIS A 114 -13.92 -8.59 -2.67
C HIS A 114 -12.70 -9.53 -2.67
N PRO A 115 -12.54 -10.37 -1.64
CA PRO A 115 -11.32 -11.12 -1.34
C PRO A 115 -10.88 -12.11 -2.42
N ASP A 116 -11.79 -12.45 -3.32
CA ASP A 116 -11.58 -13.42 -4.42
C ASP A 116 -11.48 -12.78 -5.79
N ASP A 117 -11.63 -11.46 -5.88
CA ASP A 117 -11.77 -10.77 -7.17
C ASP A 117 -10.63 -9.77 -7.40
N ILE A 118 -9.40 -10.14 -7.03
CA ILE A 118 -8.23 -9.29 -7.29
C ILE A 118 -8.01 -9.02 -8.80
N ALA A 119 -8.47 -9.94 -9.65
CA ALA A 119 -8.44 -9.79 -11.11
C ALA A 119 -9.58 -8.91 -11.65
N ASN A 120 -10.37 -8.27 -10.79
CA ASN A 120 -11.45 -7.37 -11.19
C ASN A 120 -10.94 -6.30 -12.15
N GLN A 121 -11.68 -6.07 -13.24
CA GLN A 121 -11.28 -5.11 -14.27
C GLN A 121 -10.99 -3.71 -13.71
N LYS A 122 -11.77 -3.23 -12.73
CA LYS A 122 -11.55 -1.90 -12.14
C LYS A 122 -10.24 -1.82 -11.35
N VAL A 123 -9.87 -2.89 -10.65
CA VAL A 123 -8.59 -2.99 -9.95
C VAL A 123 -7.46 -2.98 -10.97
N GLN A 124 -7.60 -3.74 -12.05
CA GLN A 124 -6.57 -3.84 -13.09
C GLN A 124 -6.42 -2.53 -13.88
N ASP A 125 -7.50 -1.80 -14.15
CA ASP A 125 -7.46 -0.47 -14.76
C ASP A 125 -6.77 0.55 -13.85
N MET A 126 -7.08 0.51 -12.55
CA MET A 126 -6.46 1.37 -11.55
C MET A 126 -4.97 1.07 -11.38
N LEU A 127 -4.61 -0.21 -11.36
CA LEU A 127 -3.23 -0.69 -11.37
C LEU A 127 -2.47 -0.16 -12.60
N ALA A 128 -3.01 -0.32 -13.81
CA ALA A 128 -2.37 0.12 -15.04
C ALA A 128 -2.14 1.64 -15.05
N ASN A 129 -3.13 2.42 -14.60
CA ASN A 129 -2.99 3.87 -14.42
C ASN A 129 -1.93 4.22 -13.37
N GLY A 130 -1.86 3.45 -12.28
CA GLY A 130 -0.83 3.59 -11.25
C GLY A 130 0.57 3.33 -11.81
N LEU A 131 0.77 2.22 -12.52
CA LEU A 131 2.06 1.87 -13.14
C LEU A 131 2.53 2.93 -14.13
N ALA A 132 1.64 3.45 -14.97
CA ALA A 132 1.96 4.55 -15.88
C ALA A 132 2.48 5.79 -15.12
N ARG A 133 1.86 6.13 -13.99
CA ARG A 133 2.30 7.25 -13.14
C ARG A 133 3.64 6.97 -12.45
N ILE A 134 3.88 5.73 -12.02
CA ILE A 134 5.16 5.32 -11.43
C ILE A 134 6.28 5.40 -12.46
N ALA A 135 6.00 5.03 -13.72
CA ALA A 135 6.96 5.10 -14.81
C ALA A 135 7.41 6.54 -15.12
N ASP A 136 6.50 7.51 -14.99
CA ASP A 136 6.76 8.93 -15.23
C ASP A 136 7.27 9.69 -13.99
N LEU A 137 7.27 9.06 -12.80
CA LEU A 137 7.67 9.69 -11.56
C LEU A 137 9.20 9.83 -11.47
N ASP A 138 9.68 11.06 -11.22
CA ASP A 138 11.07 11.30 -10.88
C ASP A 138 11.33 10.91 -9.42
N CYS A 139 11.98 9.76 -9.21
CA CYS A 139 12.39 9.28 -7.90
C CYS A 139 13.83 9.64 -7.55
N SER A 140 14.44 10.67 -8.16
CA SER A 140 15.82 11.05 -7.85
C SER A 140 16.02 11.56 -6.41
N SER A 141 14.95 12.00 -5.74
CA SER A 141 14.97 12.37 -4.32
C SER A 141 14.74 11.13 -3.43
N PRO A 142 15.64 10.82 -2.47
CA PRO A 142 15.44 9.72 -1.53
C PRO A 142 14.13 9.81 -0.72
N ASP A 143 13.66 11.01 -0.40
CA ASP A 143 12.41 11.20 0.36
C ASP A 143 11.18 10.86 -0.50
N ALA A 144 11.16 11.35 -1.74
CA ALA A 144 10.09 11.05 -2.69
C ALA A 144 10.09 9.56 -3.07
N ALA A 145 11.27 8.98 -3.26
CA ALA A 145 11.46 7.56 -3.53
C ALA A 145 10.99 6.68 -2.36
N SER A 146 11.27 7.09 -1.12
CA SER A 146 10.80 6.39 0.07
C SER A 146 9.27 6.36 0.13
N LEU A 147 8.60 7.48 -0.15
CA LEU A 147 7.14 7.54 -0.19
C LEU A 147 6.52 6.63 -1.27
N LEU A 148 7.26 6.23 -2.31
CA LEU A 148 6.76 5.29 -3.31
C LEU A 148 6.66 3.84 -2.80
N VAL A 149 7.34 3.47 -1.72
CA VAL A 149 7.43 2.08 -1.24
C VAL A 149 6.05 1.46 -0.97
N VAL A 150 5.18 2.15 -0.23
CA VAL A 150 3.83 1.64 0.10
C VAL A 150 2.94 1.54 -1.14
N PRO A 151 2.82 2.57 -2.00
CA PRO A 151 2.09 2.44 -3.25
C PRO A 151 2.60 1.32 -4.14
N LEU A 152 3.92 1.22 -4.34
CA LEU A 152 4.52 0.21 -5.18
C LEU A 152 4.21 -1.20 -4.66
N PHE A 153 4.28 -1.39 -3.35
CA PHE A 153 3.91 -2.66 -2.71
C PHE A 153 2.46 -3.06 -3.01
N LEU A 154 1.50 -2.18 -2.74
CA LEU A 154 0.07 -2.49 -2.91
C LEU A 154 -0.32 -2.66 -4.39
N HIS A 155 0.26 -1.88 -5.30
CA HIS A 155 0.13 -2.12 -6.74
C HIS A 155 0.76 -3.46 -7.11
N GLY A 156 1.93 -3.78 -6.54
CA GLY A 156 2.61 -5.06 -6.68
C GLY A 156 1.72 -6.24 -6.31
N VAL A 157 1.09 -6.21 -5.14
CA VAL A 157 0.15 -7.25 -4.70
C VAL A 157 -0.99 -7.46 -5.71
N ALA A 158 -1.49 -6.39 -6.33
CA ALA A 158 -2.56 -6.44 -7.33
C ALA A 158 -2.11 -6.86 -8.75
N SER A 159 -0.80 -6.91 -9.02
CA SER A 159 -0.22 -7.28 -10.31
C SER A 159 -0.29 -8.78 -10.60
N VAL A 160 -1.50 -9.28 -10.84
CA VAL A 160 -1.72 -10.70 -11.11
C VAL A 160 -1.37 -11.13 -12.55
N HIS A 161 -1.11 -10.18 -13.45
CA HIS A 161 -0.76 -10.43 -14.85
C HIS A 161 0.74 -10.25 -15.11
N SER A 162 1.35 -11.14 -15.92
CA SER A 162 2.80 -11.17 -16.17
C SER A 162 3.44 -9.82 -16.56
N PRO A 163 2.87 -9.01 -17.48
CA PRO A 163 3.50 -7.75 -17.86
C PRO A 163 3.64 -6.78 -16.67
N HIS A 164 2.61 -6.68 -15.83
CA HIS A 164 2.63 -5.81 -14.66
C HIS A 164 3.61 -6.30 -13.58
N ARG A 165 3.84 -7.62 -13.47
CA ARG A 165 4.82 -8.20 -12.54
C ARG A 165 6.26 -7.79 -12.90
N ASP A 166 6.58 -7.81 -14.18
CA ASP A 166 7.90 -7.40 -14.68
C ASP A 166 8.15 -5.91 -14.44
N GLU A 167 7.14 -5.06 -14.67
CA GLU A 167 7.20 -3.63 -14.38
C GLU A 167 7.42 -3.36 -12.88
N ILE A 168 6.64 -4.02 -12.01
CA ILE A 168 6.79 -3.90 -10.55
C ILE A 168 8.21 -4.28 -10.09
N ASN A 169 8.74 -5.39 -10.58
CA ASN A 169 10.11 -5.80 -10.25
C ASN A 169 11.15 -4.77 -10.69
N GLN A 170 11.00 -4.19 -11.89
CA GLN A 170 11.89 -3.12 -12.35
C GLN A 170 11.81 -1.88 -11.45
N HIS A 171 10.61 -1.51 -11.00
CA HIS A 171 10.44 -0.38 -10.08
C HIS A 171 11.03 -0.64 -8.70
N PHE A 172 10.93 -1.86 -8.17
CA PHE A 172 11.64 -2.24 -6.93
C PHE A 172 13.15 -2.11 -7.08
N THR A 173 13.74 -2.57 -8.21
CA THR A 173 15.17 -2.41 -8.47
C THR A 173 15.59 -0.93 -8.55
N ARG A 174 14.82 -0.10 -9.26
CA ARG A 174 15.11 1.36 -9.35
C ARG A 174 15.03 2.06 -7.99
N LEU A 175 14.09 1.65 -7.14
CA LEU A 175 13.99 2.17 -5.77
C LEU A 175 15.21 1.74 -4.94
N ASP A 176 15.63 0.48 -5.02
CA ASP A 176 16.79 -0.02 -4.26
C ASP A 176 18.08 0.75 -4.59
N ASP A 177 18.28 1.07 -5.86
CA ASP A 177 19.39 1.92 -6.34
C ASP A 177 19.37 3.34 -5.74
N THR A 178 18.21 3.81 -5.30
CA THR A 178 18.01 5.19 -4.79
C THR A 178 18.06 5.27 -3.27
N ILE A 179 17.28 4.42 -2.57
CA ILE A 179 17.12 4.51 -1.11
C ILE A 179 17.99 3.50 -0.35
N SER A 180 18.45 2.42 -1.01
CA SER A 180 19.29 1.35 -0.43
C SER A 180 18.82 0.89 0.96
N ASP A 181 17.52 0.70 1.13
CA ASP A 181 16.91 0.28 2.39
C ASP A 181 16.66 -1.24 2.38
N PRO A 182 17.25 -2.01 3.33
CA PRO A 182 17.11 -3.46 3.35
C PRO A 182 15.66 -3.94 3.54
N THR A 183 14.76 -3.08 4.06
CA THR A 183 13.33 -3.41 4.17
C THR A 183 12.67 -3.56 2.79
N LEU A 184 13.18 -2.89 1.76
CA LEU A 184 12.62 -2.93 0.41
C LEU A 184 12.61 -4.36 -0.17
N GLN A 185 13.66 -5.13 0.12
CA GLN A 185 13.73 -6.54 -0.26
C GLN A 185 12.59 -7.36 0.36
N THR A 186 12.20 -7.07 1.60
CA THR A 186 11.06 -7.72 2.25
C THR A 186 9.76 -7.42 1.50
N TYR A 187 9.51 -6.15 1.14
CA TYR A 187 8.34 -5.78 0.35
C TYR A 187 8.27 -6.53 -0.99
N GLN A 188 9.39 -6.58 -1.72
CA GLN A 188 9.46 -7.27 -3.01
C GLN A 188 9.22 -8.78 -2.88
N THR A 189 9.83 -9.43 -1.88
CA THR A 189 9.65 -10.86 -1.61
C THR A 189 8.17 -11.18 -1.34
N ILE A 190 7.51 -10.38 -0.50
CA ILE A 190 6.08 -10.55 -0.20
C ILE A 190 5.24 -10.44 -1.47
N VAL A 191 5.49 -9.43 -2.29
CA VAL A 191 4.76 -9.24 -3.57
C VAL A 191 4.91 -10.48 -4.46
N GLN A 192 6.13 -10.96 -4.67
CA GLN A 192 6.38 -12.16 -5.48
C GLN A 192 5.72 -13.42 -4.90
N TRP A 193 5.69 -13.52 -3.57
CA TRP A 193 4.99 -14.59 -2.87
C TRP A 193 3.47 -14.52 -3.10
N THR A 194 2.85 -13.32 -3.08
CA THR A 194 1.41 -13.18 -3.39
C THR A 194 1.07 -13.60 -4.82
N TRP A 195 1.97 -13.36 -5.78
CA TRP A 195 1.84 -13.83 -7.16
C TRP A 195 1.87 -15.35 -7.25
N THR A 196 2.79 -15.99 -6.53
CA THR A 196 2.92 -17.45 -6.48
C THR A 196 1.64 -18.09 -5.92
N ARG A 197 1.06 -17.49 -4.88
CA ARG A 197 -0.25 -17.91 -4.33
C ARG A 197 -1.37 -17.75 -5.33
N HIS A 198 -1.41 -16.62 -6.04
CA HIS A 198 -2.42 -16.36 -7.05
C HIS A 198 -2.36 -17.38 -8.19
N ASP A 199 -1.16 -17.67 -8.69
CA ASP A 199 -0.94 -18.68 -9.74
C ASP A 199 -1.32 -20.10 -9.28
N SER A 200 -1.18 -20.36 -7.98
CA SER A 200 -1.62 -21.60 -7.33
C SER A 200 -3.12 -21.62 -6.99
N GLN A 201 -3.88 -20.60 -7.41
CA GLN A 201 -5.32 -20.44 -7.17
C GLN A 201 -5.70 -20.46 -5.68
N ILE A 202 -4.82 -19.95 -4.82
CA ILE A 202 -5.10 -19.83 -3.39
C ILE A 202 -6.11 -18.70 -3.16
N HIS A 203 -7.20 -19.00 -2.43
CA HIS A 203 -8.18 -18.01 -1.98
C HIS A 203 -7.49 -16.90 -1.19
N ARG A 204 -7.89 -15.63 -1.41
CA ARG A 204 -7.22 -14.46 -0.80
C ARG A 204 -5.71 -14.47 -1.03
N SER A 205 -5.25 -14.77 -2.24
CA SER A 205 -3.81 -14.78 -2.58
C SER A 205 -3.10 -13.45 -2.33
N TRP A 206 -3.86 -12.35 -2.27
CA TRP A 206 -3.39 -11.01 -1.94
C TRP A 206 -3.14 -10.80 -0.45
N ASP A 207 -3.71 -11.61 0.44
CA ASP A 207 -3.50 -11.44 1.88
C ASP A 207 -2.10 -11.94 2.23
N TRP A 208 -1.19 -11.00 2.45
CA TRP A 208 0.22 -11.29 2.71
C TRP A 208 0.53 -11.63 4.16
N THR A 209 -0.41 -11.52 5.07
CA THR A 209 -0.13 -11.51 6.52
C THR A 209 0.45 -12.81 7.11
N ASP A 210 0.42 -13.92 6.37
CA ASP A 210 1.05 -15.21 6.71
C ASP A 210 2.35 -15.48 5.91
N TRP A 211 2.90 -14.46 5.23
CA TRP A 211 4.13 -14.61 4.43
C TRP A 211 5.33 -15.11 5.24
N GLU A 212 5.50 -14.66 6.50
CA GLU A 212 6.60 -15.08 7.37
C GLU A 212 6.51 -16.58 7.75
N ASP A 213 5.31 -17.16 7.70
CA ASP A 213 5.13 -18.59 7.99
C ASP A 213 5.50 -19.47 6.78
N ALA A 214 5.58 -18.87 5.58
CA ALA A 214 5.95 -19.57 4.35
C ALA A 214 7.46 -19.82 4.22
N ASP A 215 8.30 -18.99 4.84
CA ASP A 215 9.75 -19.21 4.93
C ASP A 215 10.12 -20.35 5.90
N LEU A 216 9.15 -20.88 6.65
CA LEU A 216 9.31 -21.98 7.61
C LEU A 216 8.87 -23.35 7.07
N THR A 217 8.44 -23.44 5.81
CA THR A 217 7.98 -24.68 5.15
C THR A 217 8.75 -24.98 3.87
#